data_AF-A0A448X9T8-F1
#
_entry.id   AF-A0A448X9T8-F1
#
_cell.length_a   1.000
_cell.length_b   1.000
_cell.length_c   1.000
_cell.angle_alpha   90.00
_cell.angle_beta   90.00
_cell.angle_gamma   90.00
#
_symmetry.space_group_name_H-M   'P 1'
#
loop_
_entity.id
_entity.type
_entity.pdbx_description
1 polymer ?
#
loop_
_entity_poly.entity_id
_entity_poly.type
_entity_poly.pdbx_seq_one_letter_code
_entity_poly.pdbx_strand_id
1 'polypeptide(L)'
;MPPAHSHLDSQLDAYISRLSTRIHLKRLENRSGLIRARLVGAELATGQTLTFLDAHCEVTPYWLEALLAEIHRNRRTIACPIIDVINEHTFEYILGEFLVEVLKSSRNILIFFHKNS
;
A
#
# COMPACT_ATOMS: atom_id res chain seq x y z
N MET A 1 -22.80 -4.20 21.39
CA MET A 1 -21.50 -3.58 21.05
C MET A 1 -21.38 -3.60 19.54
N PRO A 2 -21.11 -2.48 18.86
CA PRO A 2 -20.86 -2.52 17.41
C PRO A 2 -19.63 -3.40 17.13
N PRO A 3 -19.59 -4.10 15.98
CA PRO A 3 -18.43 -4.91 15.62
C PRO A 3 -17.16 -4.04 15.60
N ALA A 4 -16.03 -4.64 15.99
CA ALA A 4 -14.78 -3.95 16.36
C ALA A 4 -14.19 -3.02 15.26
N HIS A 5 -14.69 -3.06 14.02
CA HIS A 5 -14.20 -2.27 12.90
C HIS A 5 -15.31 -1.78 11.96
N SER A 6 -16.49 -1.41 12.48
CA SER A 6 -17.62 -0.93 11.66
C SER A 6 -17.29 0.26 10.75
N HIS A 7 -16.27 1.04 11.08
CA HIS A 7 -15.77 2.16 10.27
C HIS A 7 -15.08 1.71 8.96
N LEU A 8 -14.66 0.44 8.84
CA LEU A 8 -14.05 -0.11 7.63
C LEU A 8 -15.07 -0.66 6.62
N ASP A 9 -16.35 -0.67 6.98
CA ASP A 9 -17.44 -1.12 6.11
C ASP A 9 -18.03 0.08 5.37
N SER A 10 -19.34 0.32 5.53
CA SER A 10 -20.08 1.35 4.78
C SER A 10 -19.53 2.77 4.95
N GLN A 11 -18.90 3.08 6.08
CA GLN A 11 -18.28 4.39 6.30
C GLN A 11 -17.06 4.60 5.40
N LEU A 12 -16.23 3.57 5.22
CA LEU A 12 -15.08 3.62 4.32
C LEU A 12 -15.54 3.70 2.85
N ASP A 13 -16.57 2.94 2.48
CA ASP A 13 -17.16 3.00 1.13
C ASP A 13 -17.66 4.42 0.81
N ALA A 14 -18.40 5.03 1.75
CA ALA A 14 -18.88 6.40 1.63
C ALA A 14 -17.73 7.41 1.53
N TYR A 15 -16.69 7.26 2.35
CA TYR A 15 -15.51 8.13 2.31
C TYR A 15 -14.80 8.04 0.95
N ILE A 16 -14.51 6.82 0.48
CA ILE A 16 -13.81 6.59 -0.79
C ILE A 16 -14.60 7.19 -1.97
N SER A 17 -15.93 7.03 -1.99
CA SER A 17 -16.77 7.58 -3.05
C SER A 17 -16.71 9.10 -3.22
N ARG A 18 -16.27 9.82 -2.17
CA ARG A 18 -16.12 11.28 -2.18
C ARG A 18 -14.75 11.75 -2.65
N LEU A 19 -13.77 10.85 -2.74
CA LEU A 19 -12.43 11.19 -3.20
C LEU A 19 -12.42 11.35 -4.72
N SER A 20 -11.76 12.39 -5.21
CA SER A 20 -11.55 12.60 -6.66
C SER A 20 -10.59 11.57 -7.26
N THR A 21 -9.80 10.91 -6.41
CA THR A 21 -8.85 9.88 -6.81
C THR A 21 -9.57 8.55 -7.04
N ARG A 22 -9.26 7.90 -8.15
CA ARG A 22 -9.79 6.58 -8.47
C ARG A 22 -9.20 5.53 -7.51
N ILE A 23 -10.05 4.97 -6.66
CA ILE A 23 -9.70 3.94 -5.69
C ILE A 23 -10.62 2.75 -5.90
N HIS A 24 -10.05 1.54 -5.89
CA HIS A 24 -10.80 0.29 -5.99
C HIS A 24 -10.68 -0.48 -4.68
N LEU A 25 -11.76 -0.53 -3.89
CA LEU A 25 -11.80 -1.29 -2.65
C LEU A 25 -12.24 -2.74 -2.93
N LYS A 26 -11.34 -3.70 -2.74
CA LYS A 26 -11.65 -5.14 -2.85
C LYS A 26 -11.80 -5.77 -1.47
N ARG A 27 -13.02 -6.22 -1.14
CA ARG A 27 -13.29 -7.06 0.03
C ARG A 27 -13.07 -8.54 -0.31
N LEU A 28 -12.38 -9.26 0.58
CA LEU A 28 -12.25 -10.72 0.51
C LEU A 28 -13.34 -11.34 1.38
N GLU A 29 -13.99 -12.39 0.89
CA GLU A 29 -15.06 -13.09 1.61
C GLU A 29 -14.59 -13.72 2.91
N ASN A 30 -13.33 -14.15 2.95
CA ASN A 30 -12.72 -14.85 4.08
C ASN A 30 -11.39 -14.19 4.47
N ARG A 31 -10.99 -14.34 5.73
CA ARG A 31 -9.68 -13.88 6.22
C ARG A 31 -8.55 -14.76 5.65
N SER A 32 -8.07 -14.40 4.46
CA SER A 32 -7.07 -15.19 3.71
C SER A 32 -5.61 -14.79 3.97
N GLY A 33 -5.36 -13.79 4.81
CA GLY A 33 -4.00 -13.31 5.14
C GLY A 33 -3.35 -12.45 4.06
N LEU A 34 -2.19 -11.87 4.39
CA LEU A 34 -1.51 -10.83 3.61
C LEU A 34 -1.09 -11.32 2.21
N ILE A 35 -0.53 -12.53 2.13
CA ILE A 35 -0.03 -13.08 0.86
C ILE A 35 -1.16 -13.19 -0.15
N ARG A 36 -2.28 -13.82 0.23
CA ARG A 36 -3.43 -13.99 -0.67
C ARG A 36 -4.06 -12.66 -1.04
N ALA A 37 -4.16 -11.71 -0.10
CA ALA A 37 -4.66 -10.37 -0.39
C ALA A 37 -3.80 -9.64 -1.43
N ARG A 38 -2.46 -9.72 -1.30
CA ARG A 38 -1.53 -9.16 -2.29
C ARG A 38 -1.68 -9.81 -3.67
N LEU A 39 -1.85 -11.14 -3.73
CA LEU A 39 -2.06 -11.87 -4.99
C LEU A 39 -3.38 -11.51 -5.69
N VAL A 40 -4.51 -11.55 -4.97
CA VAL A 40 -5.82 -11.16 -5.53
C VAL A 40 -5.77 -9.72 -6.04
N GLY A 41 -5.07 -8.88 -5.31
CA GLY A 41 -4.81 -7.55 -5.75
C GLY A 41 -4.00 -7.46 -7.05
N ALA A 42 -2.84 -8.12 -7.11
CA ALA A 42 -2.02 -8.18 -8.30
C ALA A 42 -2.78 -8.69 -9.53
N GLU A 43 -3.69 -9.66 -9.35
CA GLU A 43 -4.58 -10.17 -10.40
C GLU A 43 -5.55 -9.10 -10.94
N LEU A 44 -5.99 -8.16 -10.10
CA LEU A 44 -6.90 -7.07 -10.48
C LEU A 44 -6.18 -5.83 -11.04
N ALA A 45 -4.87 -5.72 -10.80
CA ALA A 45 -4.08 -4.59 -11.22
C ALA A 45 -3.93 -4.52 -12.74
N THR A 46 -3.97 -3.31 -13.29
CA THR A 46 -3.77 -3.07 -14.72
C THR A 46 -2.54 -2.21 -15.03
N GLY A 47 -1.80 -1.81 -14.00
CA GLY A 47 -0.57 -1.02 -14.13
C GLY A 47 0.60 -1.80 -14.73
N GLN A 48 1.58 -1.08 -15.29
CA GLN A 48 2.82 -1.69 -15.81
C GLN A 48 3.75 -2.19 -14.70
N THR A 49 3.60 -1.63 -13.50
CA THR A 49 4.33 -1.97 -12.28
C THR A 49 3.34 -2.18 -11.14
N LEU A 50 3.72 -3.02 -10.17
CA LEU A 50 2.99 -3.20 -8.92
C LEU A 50 3.78 -2.55 -7.79
N THR A 51 3.12 -1.70 -7.01
CA THR A 51 3.71 -1.08 -5.82
C THR A 51 2.87 -1.46 -4.61
N PHE A 52 3.46 -2.18 -3.67
CA PHE A 52 2.79 -2.61 -2.44
C PHE A 52 3.15 -1.62 -1.32
N LEU A 53 2.15 -1.11 -0.62
CA LEU A 53 2.29 -0.26 0.57
C LEU A 53 1.50 -0.87 1.72
N ASP A 54 1.99 -0.70 2.94
CA ASP A 54 1.23 -1.06 4.12
C ASP A 54 0.24 0.07 4.50
N ALA A 55 -0.77 -0.29 5.30
CA ALA A 55 -1.88 0.58 5.68
C ALA A 55 -1.52 1.85 6.44
N HIS A 56 -0.35 1.83 7.06
CA HIS A 56 0.12 2.77 8.06
C HIS A 56 1.42 3.44 7.63
N CYS A 57 1.64 3.54 6.31
CA CYS A 57 2.78 4.24 5.75
C CYS A 57 2.41 5.65 5.32
N GLU A 58 3.37 6.56 5.48
CA GLU A 58 3.38 7.86 4.80
C GLU A 58 4.52 7.87 3.79
N VAL A 59 4.33 8.58 2.68
CA VAL A 59 5.30 8.61 1.59
C VAL A 59 5.93 9.99 1.49
N THR A 60 7.23 10.02 1.23
CA THR A 60 7.98 11.26 1.04
C THR A 60 7.83 11.78 -0.40
N PRO A 61 8.04 13.08 -0.67
CA PRO A 61 8.04 13.59 -2.03
C PRO A 61 9.03 12.82 -2.93
N TYR A 62 8.64 12.57 -4.17
CA TYR A 62 9.46 11.90 -5.20
C TYR A 62 9.84 10.43 -4.94
N TRP A 63 9.25 9.80 -3.91
CA TRP A 63 9.56 8.41 -3.54
C TRP A 63 9.31 7.40 -4.68
N LEU A 64 8.26 7.60 -5.48
CA LEU A 64 7.83 6.64 -6.49
C LEU A 64 8.67 6.74 -7.76
N GLU A 65 8.98 7.96 -8.20
CA GLU A 65 9.75 8.24 -9.40
C GLU A 65 11.15 7.63 -9.33
N ALA A 66 11.79 7.70 -8.15
CA ALA A 66 13.10 7.09 -7.90
C ALA A 66 13.06 5.57 -8.09
N LEU A 67 12.03 4.89 -7.56
CA LEU A 67 11.87 3.44 -7.68
C LEU A 67 11.53 3.01 -9.12
N LEU A 68 10.64 3.76 -9.78
CA LEU A 68 10.26 3.49 -11.16
C LEU A 68 11.43 3.70 -12.13
N ALA A 69 12.33 4.64 -11.86
CA ALA A 69 13.53 4.85 -12.67
C ALA A 69 14.44 3.61 -12.69
N GLU A 70 14.62 2.93 -11.55
CA GLU A 70 15.42 1.69 -11.49
C GLU A 70 14.75 0.53 -12.25
N ILE A 71 13.42 0.38 -12.12
CA ILE A 71 12.66 -0.63 -12.88
C ILE A 71 12.66 -0.32 -14.38
N HIS A 72 12.63 0.96 -14.76
CA HIS A 72 12.69 1.39 -16.15
C HIS A 72 14.03 1.00 -16.80
N ARG A 73 15.15 1.19 -16.08
CA ARG A 73 16.49 0.79 -16.55
C ARG A 73 16.59 -0.72 -16.75
N ASN A 74 15.98 -1.51 -15.88
CA ASN A 74 15.93 -2.97 -16.02
C ASN A 74 14.60 -3.53 -15.48
N ARG A 75 13.76 -4.06 -16.38
CA ARG A 75 12.44 -4.61 -16.04
C ARG A 75 12.47 -5.88 -15.17
N ARG A 76 13.65 -6.49 -14.95
CA ARG A 76 13.84 -7.62 -14.03
C ARG A 76 14.20 -7.17 -12.61
N THR A 77 14.39 -5.87 -12.38
CA THR A 77 14.71 -5.31 -11.07
C THR A 77 13.46 -5.22 -10.20
N ILE A 78 13.60 -5.58 -8.92
CA ILE A 78 12.65 -5.25 -7.87
C ILE A 78 13.27 -4.12 -7.06
N ALA A 79 12.64 -2.95 -7.04
CA ALA A 79 13.09 -1.79 -6.27
C ALA A 79 12.38 -1.75 -4.91
N CYS A 80 13.13 -1.42 -3.85
CA CYS A 80 12.59 -1.22 -2.50
C CYS A 80 13.04 0.16 -2.00
N PRO A 81 12.13 0.98 -1.42
CA PRO A 81 12.54 2.22 -0.78
C PRO A 81 13.31 1.93 0.52
N ILE A 82 14.04 2.93 0.98
CA ILE A 82 14.45 3.00 2.38
C ILE A 82 13.17 3.20 3.21
N ILE A 83 13.03 2.44 4.29
CA ILE A 83 11.86 2.50 5.16
C ILE A 83 12.25 3.26 6.42
N ASP A 84 11.75 4.49 6.54
CA ASP A 84 11.89 5.30 7.73
C ASP A 84 10.89 4.88 8.81
N VAL A 85 11.16 5.28 10.06
CA VAL A 85 10.31 4.93 11.19
C VAL A 85 9.40 6.10 11.53
N ILE A 86 8.11 5.83 11.66
CA ILE A 86 7.15 6.74 12.29
C ILE A 86 6.83 6.17 13.67
N ASN A 87 7.08 6.94 14.72
CA ASN A 87 6.81 6.51 16.09
C ASN A 87 5.31 6.27 16.29
N GLU A 88 4.92 5.10 16.78
CA GLU A 88 3.49 4.72 16.93
C GLU A 88 2.72 5.51 18.00
N HIS A 89 3.43 6.19 18.91
CA HIS A 89 2.84 6.98 20.00
C HIS A 89 2.94 8.48 19.76
N THR A 90 4.09 8.96 19.29
CA THR A 90 4.34 10.40 19.08
C THR A 90 4.10 10.86 17.64
N PHE A 91 3.99 9.92 16.69
CA PHE A 91 3.95 10.19 15.25
C PHE A 91 5.18 10.97 14.74
N GLU A 92 6.27 10.99 15.51
CA GLU A 92 7.52 11.60 15.08
C GLU A 92 8.15 10.77 13.96
N TYR A 93 8.57 11.47 12.91
CA TYR A 93 9.28 10.89 11.79
C TYR A 93 10.78 10.82 12.09
N ILE A 94 11.32 9.61 12.10
CA ILE A 94 12.71 9.30 12.41
C ILE A 94 13.33 8.70 11.16
N LEU A 95 14.32 9.41 10.61
CA LEU A 95 15.07 8.94 9.45
C LEU A 95 15.74 7.59 9.78
N GLY A 96 15.45 6.59 8.97
CA GLY A 96 16.04 5.27 9.08
C GLY A 96 17.48 5.30 8.59
N GLU A 97 18.44 5.10 9.50
CA GLU A 97 19.80 4.76 9.09
C GLU A 97 19.85 3.28 8.69
N PHE A 98 19.96 3.02 7.39
CA PHE A 98 20.31 1.74 6.75
C PHE A 98 19.84 0.44 7.44
N LEU A 99 18.68 -0.08 7.05
CA LEU A 99 18.40 -1.52 7.11
C LEU A 99 17.53 -1.96 5.91
N VAL A 100 18.09 -2.81 5.04
CA VAL A 100 17.28 -3.69 4.19
C VAL A 100 16.77 -4.80 5.11
N GLU A 101 15.61 -4.59 5.73
CA GLU A 101 14.93 -5.63 6.49
C GLU A 101 13.74 -6.21 5.72
N VAL A 102 13.69 -7.55 5.68
CA VAL A 102 12.55 -8.32 5.22
C VAL A 102 11.42 -8.15 6.24
N LEU A 103 10.48 -7.25 5.96
CA LEU A 103 9.33 -7.04 6.84
C LEU A 103 8.42 -8.29 6.88
N LYS A 104 8.37 -8.92 8.06
CA LYS A 104 7.22 -9.68 8.55
C LYS A 104 6.37 -8.77 9.44
N SER A 105 5.08 -8.64 9.12
CA SER A 105 3.92 -8.60 10.04
C SER A 105 2.90 -7.46 9.80
N SER A 106 1.72 -7.89 9.37
CA SER A 106 0.37 -7.49 9.86
C SER A 106 -0.02 -6.00 9.92
N ARG A 107 -0.62 -5.46 8.84
CA ARG A 107 -2.05 -5.05 8.73
C ARG A 107 -2.34 -4.36 7.37
N ASN A 108 -3.59 -4.50 6.92
CA ASN A 108 -4.09 -4.40 5.55
C ASN A 108 -4.08 -2.99 4.91
N ILE A 109 -3.58 -2.85 3.67
CA ILE A 109 -4.20 -2.07 2.57
C ILE A 109 -3.43 -2.38 1.28
N LEU A 110 -4.09 -2.25 0.13
CA LEU A 110 -3.48 -2.47 -1.18
C LEU A 110 -4.01 -1.40 -2.14
N ILE A 111 -3.11 -0.57 -2.67
CA ILE A 111 -3.46 0.57 -3.52
C ILE A 111 -3.17 0.21 -4.98
N PHE A 112 -4.19 0.23 -5.82
CA PHE A 112 -4.09 0.04 -7.27
C PHE A 112 -4.09 1.37 -8.00
N PHE A 113 -3.08 1.59 -8.83
CA PHE A 113 -3.14 2.62 -9.86
C PHE A 113 -3.67 2.03 -11.16
N HIS A 114 -4.68 2.68 -11.73
CA HIS A 114 -5.30 2.37 -13.02
C HIS A 114 -4.72 3.30 -14.10
N LYS A 115 -4.41 2.76 -15.27
CA LYS A 115 -3.95 3.50 -16.47
C LYS A 115 -5.05 4.40 -17.04
N ASN A 116 -4.82 5.69 -17.25
CA ASN A 116 -5.61 6.41 -18.27
C ASN A 116 -5.10 6.00 -19.65
N SER A 117 -6.02 5.54 -20.49
CA SER A 117 -6.00 5.90 -21.90
C SER A 117 -6.43 7.35 -22.03
#